data_AF-A0A9E5FF34-F1
#
_entry.id   AF-A0A9E5FF34-F1
#
_cell.length_a   1.000
_cell.length_b   1.000
_cell.length_c   1.000
_cell.angle_alpha   90.00
_cell.angle_beta   90.00
_cell.angle_gamma   90.00
#
_symmetry.space_group_name_H-M   'P 1'
#
loop_
_entity.id
_entity.type
_entity.pdbx_description
1 polymer ?
#
loop_
_entity_poly.entity_id
_entity_poly.type
_entity_poly.pdbx_seq_one_letter_code
_entity_poly.pdbx_strand_id
1 'polypeptide(L)'
;MTSLRRSGFNRLTRGRPDQEAVRAMAIVWLDEQRKVWPDYVAKFQASMSNDETINSMVASFMARFGFKDTTHLHPWLPKNLATTYLRYSCDNSNKRSLCQQLLNVLTKSNADSSFIPWSLVFADAEITGTIAARKGYQESKRVILEPGNNVQCLYVDDIGRASRDLAELLGLFRNVMHVGKRVVSISDALDTNNENARLLLTLQGHVRRAVY
;
A
#
# COMPACT_ATOMS: atom_id res chain seq x y z
N MET A 1 -38.46 1.28 0.29
CA MET A 1 -37.27 1.34 1.18
C MET A 1 -36.01 0.78 0.49
N THR A 2 -35.72 1.13 -0.78
CA THR A 2 -34.84 0.26 -1.61
C THR A 2 -33.82 0.98 -2.51
N SER A 3 -33.72 2.31 -2.45
CA SER A 3 -32.79 3.11 -3.28
C SER A 3 -31.56 3.63 -2.49
N LEU A 4 -31.75 4.04 -1.23
CA LEU A 4 -30.69 4.66 -0.41
C LEU A 4 -29.54 3.72 0.01
N ARG A 5 -29.80 2.40 0.18
CA ARG A 5 -28.75 1.44 0.55
C ARG A 5 -27.81 1.07 -0.60
N ARG A 6 -28.28 1.12 -1.85
CA ARG A 6 -27.44 0.82 -3.03
C ARG A 6 -26.40 1.91 -3.31
N SER A 7 -26.72 3.19 -3.08
CA SER A 7 -25.78 4.28 -3.37
C SER A 7 -24.60 4.33 -2.38
N GLY A 8 -24.86 4.03 -1.10
CA GLY A 8 -23.81 3.92 -0.08
C GLY A 8 -22.86 2.75 -0.32
N PHE A 9 -23.38 1.58 -0.68
CA PHE A 9 -22.59 0.39 -0.98
C PHE A 9 -21.70 0.59 -2.22
N ASN A 10 -22.24 1.21 -3.27
CA ASN A 10 -21.49 1.51 -4.49
C ASN A 10 -20.37 2.56 -4.25
N ARG A 11 -20.59 3.49 -3.31
CA ARG A 11 -19.53 4.40 -2.84
C ARG A 11 -18.49 3.68 -1.99
N LEU A 12 -18.87 2.62 -1.26
CA LEU A 12 -17.96 1.85 -0.40
C LEU A 12 -16.98 1.00 -1.20
N THR A 13 -17.43 0.39 -2.29
CA THR A 13 -16.65 -0.56 -3.12
C THR A 13 -16.02 0.05 -4.36
N ARG A 14 -16.29 1.33 -4.68
CA ARG A 14 -15.65 2.01 -5.82
C ARG A 14 -14.14 2.01 -5.64
N GLY A 15 -13.42 1.60 -6.69
CA GLY A 15 -11.97 1.51 -6.66
C GLY A 15 -11.41 0.21 -6.07
N ARG A 16 -12.28 -0.73 -5.65
CA ARG A 16 -11.85 -2.00 -5.07
C ARG A 16 -11.38 -2.96 -6.16
N PRO A 17 -10.18 -3.58 -6.03
CA PRO A 17 -9.78 -4.69 -6.89
C PRO A 17 -10.81 -5.83 -6.86
N ASP A 18 -10.97 -6.53 -7.98
CA ASP A 18 -11.81 -7.74 -8.04
C ASP A 18 -11.18 -8.89 -7.23
N GLN A 19 -11.97 -9.95 -6.96
CA GLN A 19 -11.51 -11.08 -6.16
C GLN A 19 -10.36 -11.85 -6.79
N GLU A 20 -10.30 -11.92 -8.11
CA GLU A 20 -9.26 -12.66 -8.84
C GLU A 20 -7.91 -11.95 -8.70
N ALA A 21 -7.89 -10.63 -8.86
CA ALA A 21 -6.73 -9.77 -8.63
C ALA A 21 -6.26 -9.85 -7.17
N VAL A 22 -7.18 -9.84 -6.20
CA VAL A 22 -6.83 -10.01 -4.77
C VAL A 22 -6.29 -11.41 -4.50
N ARG A 23 -6.86 -12.46 -5.10
CA ARG A 23 -6.36 -13.83 -4.98
C ARG A 23 -4.95 -13.96 -5.53
N ALA A 24 -4.69 -13.39 -6.70
CA ALA A 24 -3.36 -13.36 -7.29
C ALA A 24 -2.35 -12.62 -6.40
N MET A 25 -2.75 -11.50 -5.79
CA MET A 25 -1.93 -10.80 -4.79
C MET A 25 -1.66 -11.65 -3.55
N ALA A 26 -2.67 -12.36 -3.04
CA ALA A 26 -2.52 -13.19 -1.84
C ALA A 26 -1.54 -14.35 -2.07
N ILE A 27 -1.59 -14.98 -3.25
CA ILE A 27 -0.62 -16.03 -3.65
C ILE A 27 0.80 -15.46 -3.66
N VAL A 28 1.03 -14.34 -4.37
CA VAL A 28 2.35 -13.70 -4.43
C VAL A 28 2.84 -13.30 -3.04
N TRP A 29 1.97 -12.75 -2.21
CA TRP A 29 2.33 -12.39 -0.84
C TRP A 29 2.78 -13.61 -0.04
N LEU A 30 2.01 -14.70 -0.08
CA LEU A 30 2.31 -15.91 0.68
C LEU A 30 3.64 -16.53 0.23
N ASP A 31 3.86 -16.62 -1.08
CA ASP A 31 5.07 -17.22 -1.65
C ASP A 31 6.32 -16.39 -1.33
N GLU A 32 6.27 -15.07 -1.52
CA GLU A 32 7.43 -14.21 -1.26
C GLU A 32 7.74 -14.04 0.23
N GLN A 33 6.71 -13.95 1.06
CA GLN A 33 6.91 -13.83 2.51
C GLN A 33 7.36 -15.17 3.10
N ARG A 34 6.92 -16.33 2.59
CA ARG A 34 7.38 -17.63 3.08
C ARG A 34 8.88 -17.85 2.86
N LYS A 35 9.44 -17.32 1.77
CA LYS A 35 10.87 -17.42 1.45
C LYS A 35 11.77 -16.73 2.48
N VAL A 36 11.33 -15.59 3.02
CA VAL A 36 12.16 -14.70 3.84
C VAL A 36 11.73 -14.70 5.32
N TRP A 37 10.43 -14.89 5.56
CA TRP A 37 9.78 -14.76 6.86
C TRP A 37 8.94 -16.01 7.23
N PRO A 38 9.50 -17.23 7.12
CA PRO A 38 8.75 -18.48 7.28
C PRO A 38 8.04 -18.58 8.64
N ASP A 39 8.65 -18.11 9.72
CA ASP A 39 8.06 -18.16 11.07
C ASP A 39 6.81 -17.29 11.21
N TYR A 40 6.82 -16.10 10.60
CA TYR A 40 5.68 -15.18 10.63
C TYR A 40 4.55 -15.70 9.74
N VAL A 41 4.89 -16.28 8.58
CA VAL A 41 3.92 -16.92 7.70
C VAL A 41 3.30 -18.15 8.37
N ALA A 42 4.08 -19.01 9.03
CA ALA A 42 3.56 -20.18 9.74
C ALA A 42 2.57 -19.77 10.85
N LYS A 43 2.89 -18.74 11.63
CA LYS A 43 1.97 -18.16 12.63
C LYS A 43 0.70 -17.59 12.00
N PHE A 44 0.83 -16.90 10.86
CA PHE A 44 -0.31 -16.36 10.13
C PHE A 44 -1.22 -17.46 9.57
N GLN A 45 -0.65 -18.56 9.07
CA GLN A 45 -1.41 -19.69 8.54
C GLN A 45 -2.13 -20.47 9.64
N ALA A 46 -1.64 -20.51 10.88
CA ALA A 46 -2.34 -21.09 12.03
C ALA A 46 -3.00 -22.46 11.75
N SER A 47 -2.25 -23.36 11.11
CA SER A 47 -2.67 -24.71 10.67
C SER A 47 -3.66 -24.79 9.50
N MET A 48 -4.05 -23.67 8.90
CA MET A 48 -4.84 -23.64 7.65
C MET A 48 -4.02 -24.18 6.48
N SER A 49 -4.69 -24.86 5.54
CA SER A 49 -4.13 -25.16 4.23
C SER A 49 -3.81 -23.88 3.44
N ASN A 50 -3.02 -24.01 2.37
CA ASN A 50 -2.71 -22.86 1.51
C ASN A 50 -3.99 -22.22 0.92
N ASP A 51 -4.94 -23.03 0.46
CA ASP A 51 -6.19 -22.52 -0.12
C ASP A 51 -7.08 -21.84 0.92
N GLU A 52 -7.19 -22.39 2.12
CA GLU A 52 -7.92 -21.75 3.23
C GLU A 52 -7.27 -20.42 3.63
N THR A 53 -5.94 -20.39 3.70
CA THR A 53 -5.17 -19.17 3.97
C THR A 53 -5.47 -18.11 2.91
N ILE A 54 -5.36 -18.46 1.63
CA ILE A 54 -5.62 -17.55 0.51
C ILE A 54 -7.07 -17.04 0.54
N ASN A 55 -8.04 -17.91 0.78
CA ASN A 55 -9.45 -17.53 0.87
C ASN A 55 -9.69 -16.57 2.05
N SER A 56 -9.07 -16.80 3.21
CA SER A 56 -9.11 -15.90 4.37
C SER A 56 -8.45 -14.55 4.08
N MET A 57 -7.31 -14.54 3.37
CA MET A 57 -6.63 -13.32 2.91
C MET A 57 -7.52 -12.50 1.97
N VAL A 58 -8.16 -13.14 0.99
CA VAL A 58 -9.09 -12.47 0.07
C VAL A 58 -10.29 -11.92 0.84
N ALA A 59 -10.91 -12.71 1.73
CA ALA A 59 -12.05 -12.28 2.52
C ALA A 59 -11.72 -11.08 3.42
N SER A 60 -10.58 -11.13 4.13
CA SER A 60 -10.12 -10.03 5.00
C SER A 60 -9.82 -8.76 4.21
N PHE A 61 -9.16 -8.85 3.04
CA PHE A 61 -8.93 -7.71 2.15
C PHE A 61 -10.26 -7.08 1.70
N MET A 62 -11.21 -7.91 1.26
CA MET A 62 -12.49 -7.44 0.77
C MET A 62 -13.36 -6.81 1.85
N ALA A 63 -13.30 -7.33 3.08
CA ALA A 63 -14.04 -6.83 4.22
C ALA A 63 -13.50 -5.48 4.72
N ARG A 64 -12.17 -5.28 4.73
CA ARG A 64 -11.56 -4.03 5.19
C ARG A 64 -11.59 -2.90 4.15
N PHE A 65 -11.75 -3.22 2.86
CA PHE A 65 -11.67 -2.20 1.82
C PHE A 65 -12.71 -1.09 2.02
N GLY A 66 -12.23 0.14 2.13
CA GLY A 66 -13.06 1.33 2.27
C GLY A 66 -13.67 1.54 3.66
N PHE A 67 -13.29 0.71 4.63
CA PHE A 67 -13.53 0.95 6.05
C PHE A 67 -12.25 1.49 6.69
N LYS A 68 -12.40 2.39 7.66
CA LYS A 68 -11.30 2.81 8.53
C LYS A 68 -11.04 1.68 9.50
N ASP A 69 -10.29 0.69 9.06
CA ASP A 69 -9.91 -0.40 9.92
C ASP A 69 -8.86 0.10 10.91
N THR A 70 -9.13 -0.06 12.20
CA THR A 70 -8.06 -0.05 13.21
C THR A 70 -7.34 -1.37 13.05
N THR A 71 -6.47 -1.46 12.05
CA THR A 71 -5.69 -2.66 11.79
C THR A 71 -4.88 -2.99 13.05
N HIS A 72 -5.43 -3.87 13.88
CA HIS A 72 -4.78 -4.35 15.08
C HIS A 72 -3.66 -5.28 14.62
N LEU A 73 -2.46 -4.72 14.55
CA LEU A 73 -1.27 -5.48 14.24
C LEU A 73 -1.06 -6.49 15.36
N HIS A 74 -0.93 -7.77 15.00
CA HIS A 74 -0.72 -8.80 15.99
C HIS A 74 0.57 -8.55 16.77
N PRO A 75 0.59 -8.75 18.10
CA PRO A 75 1.79 -8.50 18.93
C PRO A 75 3.02 -9.33 18.55
N TRP A 76 2.81 -10.47 17.88
CA TRP A 76 3.88 -11.35 17.44
C TRP A 76 4.58 -10.90 16.16
N LEU A 77 4.08 -9.83 15.50
CA LEU A 77 4.73 -9.25 14.32
C LEU A 77 6.07 -8.59 14.71
N PRO A 78 7.04 -8.52 13.77
CA PRO A 78 8.30 -7.83 14.03
C PRO A 78 8.06 -6.33 14.29
N LYS A 79 9.03 -5.67 14.93
CA LYS A 79 8.97 -4.23 15.19
C LYS A 79 9.18 -3.38 13.95
N ASN A 80 9.94 -3.89 12.96
CA ASN A 80 10.21 -3.18 11.71
C ASN A 80 9.15 -3.53 10.66
N LEU A 81 8.00 -2.87 10.74
CA LEU A 81 6.90 -3.09 9.80
C LEU A 81 6.93 -2.06 8.69
N ALA A 82 6.44 -2.49 7.55
CA ALA A 82 6.19 -1.65 6.41
C ALA A 82 4.77 -1.85 5.88
N THR A 83 4.34 -0.89 5.07
CA THR A 83 3.07 -0.92 4.36
C THR A 83 3.32 -0.70 2.87
N THR A 84 2.37 -1.10 2.04
CA THR A 84 2.43 -0.89 0.59
C THR A 84 1.15 -0.31 0.04
N TYR A 85 1.28 0.52 -0.99
CA TYR A 85 0.16 0.95 -1.81
C TYR A 85 0.37 0.58 -3.28
N LEU A 86 -0.61 -0.13 -3.84
CA LEU A 86 -0.61 -0.58 -5.23
C LEU A 86 -1.77 0.06 -5.99
N ARG A 87 -1.58 0.31 -7.29
CA ARG A 87 -2.67 0.83 -8.11
C ARG A 87 -2.64 0.30 -9.54
N TYR A 88 -3.82 -0.01 -10.07
CA TYR A 88 -4.02 -0.29 -11.49
C TYR A 88 -5.11 0.62 -12.09
N SER A 89 -4.87 1.14 -13.29
CA SER A 89 -5.81 1.97 -14.05
C SER A 89 -6.17 1.21 -15.32
N CYS A 90 -7.43 0.80 -15.49
CA CYS A 90 -7.95 0.40 -16.81
C CYS A 90 -7.99 1.66 -17.69
N ASP A 91 -6.95 1.82 -18.50
CA ASP A 91 -7.02 2.29 -19.89
C ASP A 91 -5.60 2.61 -20.39
N ASN A 92 -5.05 1.65 -21.14
CA ASN A 92 -4.20 1.87 -22.32
C ASN A 92 -2.72 2.28 -22.22
N SER A 93 -1.93 2.02 -21.16
CA SER A 93 -0.45 2.23 -21.32
C SER A 93 0.54 1.45 -20.45
N ASN A 94 0.15 0.67 -19.43
CA ASN A 94 1.17 -0.01 -18.61
C ASN A 94 0.72 -1.40 -18.11
N LYS A 95 1.41 -2.44 -18.61
CA LYS A 95 1.06 -3.88 -18.50
C LYS A 95 1.23 -4.49 -17.10
N ARG A 96 1.68 -3.74 -16.09
CA ARG A 96 1.97 -4.30 -14.76
C ARG A 96 0.71 -4.44 -13.90
N SER A 97 0.27 -5.68 -13.76
CA SER A 97 -0.80 -6.13 -12.86
C SER A 97 -0.48 -5.81 -11.39
N LEU A 98 -1.51 -5.78 -10.54
CA LEU A 98 -1.32 -5.58 -9.09
C LEU A 98 -0.39 -6.63 -8.47
N CYS A 99 -0.44 -7.88 -8.92
CA CYS A 99 0.44 -8.94 -8.42
C CYS A 99 1.91 -8.69 -8.79
N GLN A 100 2.21 -8.19 -9.99
CA GLN A 100 3.58 -7.83 -10.37
C GLN A 100 4.12 -6.66 -9.54
N GLN A 101 3.29 -5.65 -9.29
CA GLN A 101 3.66 -4.52 -8.43
C GLN A 101 3.94 -5.00 -7.00
N LEU A 102 3.09 -5.90 -6.48
CA LEU A 102 3.29 -6.47 -5.15
C LEU A 102 4.58 -7.28 -5.07
N LEU A 103 4.87 -8.10 -6.08
CA LEU A 103 6.12 -8.88 -6.15
C LEU A 103 7.34 -7.96 -6.01
N ASN A 104 7.42 -6.91 -6.83
CA ASN A 104 8.51 -5.94 -6.78
C ASN A 104 8.66 -5.33 -5.38
N VAL A 105 7.53 -4.94 -4.77
CA VAL A 105 7.50 -4.36 -3.43
C VAL A 105 8.00 -5.32 -2.38
N LEU A 106 7.52 -6.57 -2.38
CA LEU A 106 7.93 -7.55 -1.38
C LEU A 106 9.40 -7.94 -1.55
N THR A 107 9.89 -8.07 -2.79
CA THR A 107 11.32 -8.31 -3.05
C THR A 107 12.18 -7.19 -2.45
N LYS A 108 11.80 -5.93 -2.66
CA LYS A 108 12.55 -4.79 -2.11
C LYS A 108 12.41 -4.68 -0.59
N SER A 109 11.21 -4.83 -0.03
CA SER A 109 11.00 -4.75 1.42
C SER A 109 11.73 -5.86 2.17
N ASN A 110 11.75 -7.06 1.60
CA ASN A 110 12.48 -8.19 2.14
C ASN A 110 14.00 -7.94 2.14
N ALA A 111 14.54 -7.38 1.05
CA ALA A 111 15.95 -6.96 1.01
C ALA A 111 16.28 -5.90 2.07
N ASP A 112 15.32 -5.02 2.37
CA ASP A 112 15.41 -3.99 3.41
C ASP A 112 15.05 -4.52 4.82
N SER A 113 14.91 -5.84 5.01
CA SER A 113 14.53 -6.48 6.29
C SER A 113 13.27 -5.89 6.94
N SER A 114 12.32 -5.48 6.09
CA SER A 114 11.06 -4.85 6.49
C SER A 114 9.90 -5.77 6.12
N PHE A 115 9.16 -6.25 7.14
CA PHE A 115 8.03 -7.14 6.93
C PHE A 115 6.77 -6.34 6.58
N ILE A 116 6.03 -6.76 5.56
CA ILE A 116 4.74 -6.17 5.18
C ILE A 116 3.63 -7.16 5.51
N PRO A 117 2.91 -7.00 6.64
CA PRO A 117 1.74 -7.80 6.96
C PRO A 117 0.68 -7.69 5.86
N TRP A 118 -0.07 -8.78 5.59
CA TRP A 118 -1.17 -8.76 4.63
C TRP A 118 -2.22 -7.67 4.94
N SER A 119 -2.45 -7.40 6.22
CA SER A 119 -3.35 -6.33 6.67
C SER A 119 -2.88 -4.92 6.31
N LEU A 120 -1.58 -4.75 6.03
CA LEU A 120 -0.95 -3.49 5.61
C LEU A 120 -0.66 -3.43 4.10
N VAL A 121 -1.22 -4.36 3.32
CA VAL A 121 -1.22 -4.29 1.85
C VAL A 121 -2.45 -3.51 1.41
N PHE A 122 -2.27 -2.36 0.77
CA PHE A 122 -3.36 -1.55 0.25
C PHE A 122 -3.30 -1.48 -1.26
N ALA A 123 -4.46 -1.56 -1.91
CA ALA A 123 -4.53 -1.47 -3.38
C ALA A 123 -5.82 -0.79 -3.82
N ASP A 124 -5.77 -0.08 -4.95
CA ASP A 124 -6.95 0.43 -5.67
C ASP A 124 -6.92 -0.03 -7.14
N ALA A 125 -8.08 -0.40 -7.70
CA ALA A 125 -8.27 -0.75 -9.12
C ALA A 125 -9.26 0.20 -9.81
N GLU A 126 -9.08 0.43 -11.10
CA GLU A 126 -10.06 1.11 -11.98
C GLU A 126 -10.56 2.48 -11.48
N ILE A 127 -9.66 3.34 -11.01
CA ILE A 127 -10.05 4.70 -10.61
C ILE A 127 -9.80 5.69 -11.76
N THR A 128 -10.82 5.88 -12.60
CA THR A 128 -11.01 7.12 -13.36
C THR A 128 -11.61 8.16 -12.41
N GLY A 129 -10.78 8.77 -11.55
CA GLY A 129 -11.31 9.66 -10.51
C GLY A 129 -10.29 10.33 -9.60
N THR A 130 -10.80 11.27 -8.80
CA THR A 130 -10.07 12.08 -7.82
C THR A 130 -9.58 11.25 -6.64
N ILE A 131 -8.63 11.80 -5.88
CA ILE A 131 -8.00 11.20 -4.69
C ILE A 131 -9.03 10.69 -3.65
N ALA A 132 -10.19 11.33 -3.56
CA ALA A 132 -11.28 10.94 -2.65
C ALA A 132 -11.89 9.56 -2.99
N ALA A 133 -11.70 9.07 -4.21
CA ALA A 133 -12.10 7.71 -4.61
C ALA A 133 -11.01 6.65 -4.30
N ARG A 134 -9.78 7.05 -3.96
CA ARG A 134 -8.62 6.16 -3.72
C ARG A 134 -8.55 5.75 -2.26
N LYS A 135 -9.33 4.76 -1.88
CA LYS A 135 -9.48 4.38 -0.47
C LYS A 135 -8.28 3.62 0.05
N GLY A 136 -7.71 2.73 -0.77
CA GLY A 136 -6.46 2.05 -0.43
C GLY A 136 -5.35 3.06 -0.15
N TYR A 137 -5.29 4.14 -0.95
CA TYR A 137 -4.34 5.22 -0.73
C TYR A 137 -4.59 6.01 0.57
N GLN A 138 -5.85 6.36 0.88
CA GLN A 138 -6.14 7.08 2.13
C GLN A 138 -5.78 6.26 3.36
N GLU A 139 -6.07 4.96 3.36
CA GLU A 139 -5.74 4.09 4.48
C GLU A 139 -4.23 3.85 4.61
N SER A 140 -3.50 3.64 3.50
CA SER A 140 -2.04 3.51 3.55
C SER A 140 -1.38 4.78 4.09
N LYS A 141 -1.86 5.95 3.64
CA LYS A 141 -1.43 7.26 4.14
C LYS A 141 -1.73 7.43 5.62
N ARG A 142 -2.92 7.05 6.08
CA ARG A 142 -3.29 7.12 7.50
C ARG A 142 -2.35 6.25 8.35
N VAL A 143 -2.13 5.00 7.94
CA VAL A 143 -1.25 4.08 8.68
C VAL A 143 0.18 4.60 8.71
N ILE A 144 0.76 5.01 7.59
CA ILE A 144 2.15 5.48 7.62
C ILE A 144 2.30 6.77 8.43
N LEU A 145 1.29 7.66 8.46
CA LEU A 145 1.36 8.92 9.22
C LEU A 145 0.95 8.80 10.69
N GLU A 146 0.39 7.67 11.12
CA GLU A 146 -0.05 7.48 12.50
C GLU A 146 1.18 7.43 13.45
N PRO A 147 1.26 8.35 14.43
CA PRO A 147 2.35 8.40 15.39
C PRO A 147 2.34 7.18 16.31
N GLY A 148 3.53 6.69 16.68
CA GLY A 148 3.68 5.62 17.68
C GLY A 148 3.34 4.21 17.18
N ASN A 149 2.94 4.03 15.92
CA ASN A 149 2.82 2.69 15.35
C ASN A 149 4.18 2.14 14.88
N ASN A 150 4.27 0.82 14.71
CA ASN A 150 5.49 0.12 14.29
C ASN A 150 5.76 0.20 12.78
N VAL A 151 4.94 0.93 12.01
CA VAL A 151 5.08 1.03 10.56
C VAL A 151 6.05 2.15 10.22
N GLN A 152 7.23 1.79 9.73
CA GLN A 152 8.35 2.71 9.50
C GLN A 152 8.53 3.09 8.02
N CYS A 153 8.03 2.27 7.10
CA CYS A 153 8.25 2.46 5.67
C CYS A 153 6.99 2.23 4.84
N LEU A 154 6.74 3.12 3.88
CA LEU A 154 5.77 2.95 2.81
C LEU A 154 6.51 2.57 1.52
N TYR A 155 6.19 1.42 0.96
CA TYR A 155 6.66 1.01 -0.37
C TYR A 155 5.59 1.24 -1.43
N VAL A 156 6.01 1.73 -2.59
CA VAL A 156 5.18 1.84 -3.79
C VAL A 156 5.96 1.34 -5.00
N ASP A 157 5.28 0.74 -5.98
CA ASP A 157 5.97 0.30 -7.21
C ASP A 157 6.37 1.48 -8.09
N ASP A 158 5.51 2.50 -8.20
CA ASP A 158 5.69 3.65 -9.09
C ASP A 158 4.93 4.86 -8.52
N ILE A 159 5.63 5.99 -8.42
CA ILE A 159 5.15 7.27 -7.88
C ILE A 159 4.02 7.86 -8.74
N GLY A 160 4.09 7.73 -10.06
CA GLY A 160 3.03 8.16 -10.98
C GLY A 160 1.74 7.37 -10.77
N ARG A 161 1.82 6.21 -10.09
CA ARG A 161 0.68 5.40 -9.67
C ARG A 161 0.14 5.78 -8.29
N ALA A 162 0.96 6.32 -7.39
CA ALA A 162 0.48 6.84 -6.10
C ALA A 162 -0.38 8.11 -6.29
N SER A 163 0.07 9.04 -7.15
CA SER A 163 -0.77 10.15 -7.58
C SER A 163 -0.43 10.71 -8.97
N ARG A 164 -1.48 11.15 -9.69
CA ARG A 164 -1.33 12.00 -10.89
C ARG A 164 -1.02 13.46 -10.52
N ASP A 165 -1.10 13.80 -9.24
CA ASP A 165 -0.79 15.12 -8.71
C ASP A 165 0.55 15.06 -7.94
N LEU A 166 1.60 15.56 -8.59
CA LEU A 166 2.93 15.68 -7.99
C LEU A 166 2.89 16.48 -6.68
N ALA A 167 1.99 17.46 -6.54
CA ALA A 167 1.84 18.24 -5.32
C ALA A 167 1.40 17.39 -4.12
N GLU A 168 0.49 16.46 -4.37
CA GLU A 168 -0.03 15.55 -3.35
C GLU A 168 1.06 14.56 -2.91
N LEU A 169 1.78 13.99 -3.87
CA LEU A 169 2.87 13.07 -3.58
C LEU A 169 3.98 13.75 -2.77
N LEU A 170 4.41 14.94 -3.18
CA LEU A 170 5.38 15.74 -2.42
C LEU A 170 4.85 16.09 -1.02
N GLY A 171 3.54 16.32 -0.89
CA GLY A 171 2.87 16.45 0.41
C GLY A 171 3.00 15.18 1.26
N LEU A 172 2.73 14.01 0.68
CA LEU A 172 2.87 12.72 1.36
C LEU A 172 4.31 12.50 1.83
N PHE A 173 5.31 12.70 0.96
CA PHE A 173 6.70 12.47 1.31
C PHE A 173 7.16 13.39 2.43
N ARG A 174 6.81 14.68 2.37
CA ARG A 174 7.10 15.62 3.46
C ARG A 174 6.47 15.20 4.77
N ASN A 175 5.20 14.79 4.75
CA ASN A 175 4.51 14.36 5.96
C ASN A 175 5.12 13.08 6.54
N VAL A 176 5.49 12.11 5.71
CA VAL A 176 6.13 10.85 6.13
C VAL A 176 7.51 11.12 6.74
N MET A 177 8.32 11.97 6.10
CA MET A 177 9.62 12.38 6.66
C MET A 177 9.47 13.19 7.95
N HIS A 178 8.44 14.04 8.06
CA HIS A 178 8.18 14.83 9.25
C HIS A 178 7.89 13.96 10.48
N VAL A 179 7.22 12.82 10.30
CA VAL A 179 7.00 11.83 11.37
C VAL A 179 8.17 10.84 11.52
N GLY A 180 9.31 11.10 10.87
CA GLY A 180 10.53 10.30 10.99
C GLY A 180 10.52 8.96 10.24
N LYS A 181 9.63 8.80 9.25
CA LYS A 181 9.43 7.54 8.51
C LYS A 181 9.94 7.66 7.06
N ARG A 182 9.99 6.53 6.36
CA ARG A 182 10.58 6.39 5.02
C ARG A 182 9.51 6.09 3.96
N VAL A 183 9.70 6.61 2.75
CA VAL A 183 9.02 6.18 1.52
C VAL A 183 10.04 5.66 0.52
N VAL A 184 9.71 4.54 -0.12
CA VAL A 184 10.51 3.92 -1.20
C VAL A 184 9.62 3.72 -2.43
N SER A 185 10.08 4.23 -3.57
CA SER A 185 9.53 3.90 -4.89
C SER A 185 10.51 3.07 -5.69
N ILE A 186 10.03 1.96 -6.24
CA ILE A 186 10.88 0.95 -6.86
C ILE A 186 11.21 1.31 -8.30
N SER A 187 10.21 1.60 -9.12
CA SER A 187 10.39 1.95 -10.53
C SER A 187 11.12 3.28 -10.72
N ASP A 188 10.90 4.22 -9.79
CA ASP A 188 11.54 5.54 -9.83
C ASP A 188 12.90 5.57 -9.12
N ALA A 189 13.35 4.42 -8.59
CA ALA A 189 14.57 4.30 -7.79
C ALA A 189 14.69 5.38 -6.70
N LEU A 190 13.56 5.75 -6.08
CA LEU A 190 13.49 6.80 -5.08
C LEU A 190 13.43 6.21 -3.69
N ASP A 191 14.25 6.76 -2.80
CA ASP A 191 14.26 6.42 -1.39
C ASP A 191 14.52 7.67 -0.56
N THR A 192 13.56 8.05 0.27
CA THR A 192 13.64 9.25 1.13
C THR A 192 14.71 9.20 2.23
N ASN A 193 15.30 8.03 2.48
CA ASN A 193 16.49 7.94 3.34
C ASN A 193 17.79 8.30 2.61
N ASN A 194 17.80 8.30 1.28
CA ASN A 194 18.98 8.72 0.51
C ASN A 194 19.08 10.24 0.46
N GLU A 195 20.28 10.78 0.69
CA GLU A 195 20.55 12.22 0.72
C GLU A 195 20.12 12.94 -0.57
N ASN A 196 20.30 12.29 -1.72
CA ASN A 196 19.88 12.81 -3.03
C ASN A 196 18.36 13.00 -3.14
N ALA A 197 17.56 12.13 -2.52
CA ALA A 197 16.10 12.28 -2.50
C ALA A 197 15.66 13.43 -1.59
N ARG A 198 16.35 13.63 -0.45
CA ARG A 198 16.12 14.77 0.43
C ARG A 198 16.47 16.09 -0.26
N LEU A 199 17.54 16.11 -1.05
CA LEU A 199 17.97 17.27 -1.84
C LEU A 199 16.95 17.61 -2.94
N LEU A 200 16.46 16.61 -3.67
CA LEU A 200 15.45 16.77 -4.72
C LEU A 200 14.12 17.30 -4.17
N LEU A 201 13.71 16.86 -2.98
CA LEU A 201 12.54 17.37 -2.27
C LEU A 201 12.73 18.80 -1.73
N THR A 202 13.94 19.16 -1.30
CA THR A 202 14.27 20.50 -0.81
C THR A 202 14.29 21.52 -1.95
N LEU A 203 14.93 21.19 -3.08
CA LEU A 203 14.99 22.06 -4.26
C LEU A 203 13.60 22.33 -4.85
N GLN A 204 12.73 21.31 -4.92
CA GLN A 204 11.34 21.49 -5.38
C GLN A 204 10.47 22.27 -4.38
N GLY A 205 10.83 22.29 -3.10
CA GLY A 205 10.18 23.13 -2.09
C GLY A 205 10.48 24.62 -2.24
N HIS A 206 11.65 24.99 -2.77
CA HIS A 206 12.04 26.39 -3.01
C HIS A 206 11.43 26.98 -4.29
N VAL A 207 11.23 26.19 -5.35
CA VAL A 207 10.58 26.66 -6.58
C VAL A 207 9.15 27.17 -6.32
N ARG A 208 8.46 26.67 -5.27
CA ARG A 208 7.12 27.16 -4.89
C ARG A 208 7.10 28.39 -3.98
N ARG A 209 8.24 28.81 -3.40
CA ARG A 209 8.33 30.07 -2.62
C ARG A 209 8.76 31.27 -3.45
N ALA A 210 9.27 31.06 -4.66
CA ALA A 210 9.70 32.12 -5.58
C ALA A 210 8.60 32.57 -6.58
N VAL A 211 7.38 32.04 -6.46
CA VAL A 211 6.22 32.45 -7.25
C VAL A 211 5.08 32.79 -6.28
N TYR A 212 5.27 33.84 -5.49
CA TYR A 212 4.25 34.71 -4.90
C TYR A 212 4.87 36.08 -4.66
#